data_AF-A0A7K0MG70-F1
#
_entry.id   AF-A0A7K0MG70-F1
#
_cell.length_a   1.000
_cell.length_b   1.000
_cell.length_c   1.000
_cell.angle_alpha   90.00
_cell.angle_beta   90.00
_cell.angle_gamma   90.00
#
_symmetry.space_group_name_H-M   'P 1'
#
loop_
_entity.id
_entity.type
_entity.pdbx_description
1 polymer ?
#
loop_
_entity_poly.entity_id
_entity_poly.type
_entity_poly.pdbx_seq_one_letter_code
_entity_poly.pdbx_strand_id
1 'polypeptide(L)'
;MNASTPWLSIHQPCGKKVSPTVATLRAGSSGCSYCGGALIDAEDAIELMLTNGYEPLVAYPGADSKWKSTHLACGNEISPRLTNVKRGEAGCMYCSGLVPVSESEALELFVSKGFLPQEPFRGTHYPWTSIHKICGKTISPRFKAVRSGLSGCKYCSGNKVDEEDAVALFLSKGLKPLEPFTYTHNPWKSLHIQCGRETSPRYADVAHNNGGCKFCATKGFDLNGPADIYLITSDKFGAHKIGIAGATTRRLQVHKRHGWEVWKTLRFVKGEDAYSIEQELISWMREELYLPPYLSPEVMPQGGWTETVEADEIELHEIWRKVMLLAKAKRDTD
;
A
#
# COMPACT_ATOMS: atom_id res chain seq x y z
N MET A 1 -27.38 -70.94 15.99
CA MET A 1 -26.42 -70.15 15.18
C MET A 1 -25.04 -70.29 15.81
N ASN A 2 -24.01 -70.58 15.00
CA ASN A 2 -22.63 -70.64 15.46
C ASN A 2 -22.20 -69.23 15.93
N ALA A 3 -21.51 -69.14 17.07
CA ALA A 3 -21.14 -67.86 17.69
C ALA A 3 -20.24 -66.98 16.79
N SER A 4 -19.57 -67.59 15.81
CA SER A 4 -18.64 -66.92 14.88
C SER A 4 -19.24 -66.59 13.52
N THR A 5 -20.49 -66.99 13.21
CA THR A 5 -21.09 -66.68 11.91
C THR A 5 -21.66 -65.26 11.92
N PRO A 6 -21.22 -64.38 10.99
CA PRO A 6 -21.78 -63.04 10.89
C PRO A 6 -23.18 -63.07 10.27
N TRP A 7 -24.07 -62.17 10.71
CA TRP A 7 -25.39 -62.00 10.08
C TRP A 7 -25.65 -60.54 9.76
N LEU A 8 -26.32 -60.31 8.64
CA LEU A 8 -26.71 -58.97 8.21
C LEU A 8 -27.74 -58.38 9.18
N SER A 9 -27.46 -57.18 9.68
CA SER A 9 -28.29 -56.39 10.59
C SER A 9 -28.30 -54.93 10.17
N ILE A 10 -29.24 -54.15 10.69
CA ILE A 10 -29.23 -52.69 10.59
C ILE A 10 -28.87 -52.12 11.95
N HIS A 11 -27.84 -51.29 12.01
CA HIS A 11 -27.48 -50.58 13.24
C HIS A 11 -28.49 -49.45 13.47
N GLN A 12 -29.38 -49.60 14.45
CA GLN A 12 -30.50 -48.66 14.69
C GLN A 12 -30.07 -47.17 14.79
N PRO A 13 -28.97 -46.81 15.49
CA PRO A 13 -28.57 -45.41 15.60
C PRO A 13 -28.17 -44.73 14.27
N CYS A 14 -27.60 -45.46 13.31
CA CYS A 14 -27.14 -44.87 12.04
C CYS A 14 -27.83 -45.41 10.79
N GLY A 15 -28.73 -46.39 10.93
CA GLY A 15 -29.46 -47.01 9.83
C GLY A 15 -28.60 -47.83 8.85
N LYS A 16 -27.29 -47.94 9.04
CA LYS A 16 -26.39 -48.66 8.12
C LYS A 16 -26.43 -50.16 8.34
N LYS A 17 -26.26 -50.91 7.25
CA LYS A 17 -26.15 -52.38 7.27
C LYS A 17 -24.81 -52.77 7.89
N VAL A 18 -24.83 -53.64 8.89
CA VAL A 18 -23.66 -54.17 9.60
C VAL A 18 -23.76 -55.69 9.70
N SER A 19 -22.62 -56.37 9.86
CA SER A 19 -22.58 -57.84 9.95
C SER A 19 -21.89 -58.31 11.23
N PRO A 20 -22.49 -58.09 12.42
CA PRO A 20 -21.90 -58.53 13.69
C PRO A 20 -21.90 -60.06 13.82
N THR A 21 -21.11 -60.56 14.77
CA THR A 21 -21.14 -61.96 15.22
C THR A 21 -21.60 -62.02 16.69
N VAL A 22 -22.12 -63.18 17.13
CA VAL A 22 -22.62 -63.33 18.50
C VAL A 22 -21.46 -63.22 19.49
N ALA A 23 -20.29 -63.71 19.09
CA ALA A 23 -19.05 -63.57 19.85
C ALA A 23 -18.64 -62.11 20.05
N THR A 24 -18.65 -61.29 18.99
CA THR A 24 -18.26 -59.87 19.09
C THR A 24 -19.25 -59.04 19.91
N LEU A 25 -20.56 -59.36 19.84
CA LEU A 25 -21.57 -58.66 20.63
C LEU A 25 -21.44 -58.97 22.11
N ARG A 26 -21.22 -60.25 22.46
CA ARG A 26 -21.00 -60.68 23.84
C ARG A 26 -19.71 -60.11 24.45
N ALA A 27 -18.66 -59.95 23.63
CA ALA A 27 -17.40 -59.35 24.05
C ALA A 27 -17.45 -57.81 24.13
N GLY A 28 -18.55 -57.18 23.74
CA GLY A 28 -18.66 -55.71 23.71
C GLY A 28 -17.81 -55.04 22.63
N SER A 29 -17.25 -55.79 21.68
CA SER A 29 -16.37 -55.28 20.62
C SER A 29 -17.06 -55.06 19.26
N SER A 30 -18.38 -55.30 19.17
CA SER A 30 -19.20 -55.01 18.00
C SER A 30 -19.62 -53.53 17.88
N GLY A 31 -18.70 -52.59 18.05
CA GLY A 31 -18.97 -51.19 17.70
C GLY A 31 -19.38 -51.08 16.23
N CYS A 32 -20.40 -50.27 15.90
CA CYS A 32 -20.74 -50.02 14.51
C CYS A 32 -19.57 -49.33 13.81
N SER A 33 -18.98 -49.97 12.80
CA SER A 33 -17.82 -49.44 12.09
C SER A 33 -18.07 -48.09 11.40
N TYR A 34 -19.32 -47.79 11.04
CA TYR A 34 -19.72 -46.47 10.53
C TYR A 34 -19.71 -45.42 11.65
N CYS A 35 -20.35 -45.69 12.79
CA CYS A 35 -20.33 -44.77 13.94
C CYS A 35 -18.95 -44.62 14.59
N GLY A 36 -18.12 -45.66 14.52
CA GLY A 36 -16.72 -45.64 14.94
C GLY A 36 -15.78 -44.99 13.93
N GLY A 37 -16.29 -44.53 12.77
CA GLY A 37 -15.52 -43.81 11.75
C GLY A 37 -14.52 -44.66 10.96
N ALA A 38 -14.62 -45.99 11.06
CA ALA A 38 -13.79 -46.97 10.36
C ALA A 38 -14.30 -47.29 8.93
N LEU A 39 -15.61 -47.18 8.71
CA LEU A 39 -16.26 -47.31 7.40
C LEU A 39 -16.98 -46.00 7.07
N ILE A 40 -16.84 -45.54 5.84
CA ILE A 40 -17.53 -44.38 5.28
C ILE A 40 -18.28 -44.85 4.04
N ASP A 41 -19.51 -44.39 3.84
CA ASP A 41 -20.23 -44.69 2.61
C ASP A 41 -19.79 -43.79 1.46
N ALA A 42 -20.26 -44.09 0.25
CA ALA A 42 -19.84 -43.36 -0.95
C ALA A 42 -20.35 -41.91 -0.96
N GLU A 43 -21.49 -41.61 -0.34
CA GLU A 43 -22.10 -40.28 -0.34
C GLU A 43 -21.32 -39.35 0.61
N ASP A 44 -21.08 -39.81 1.84
CA ASP A 44 -20.26 -39.15 2.85
C ASP A 44 -18.80 -38.95 2.35
N ALA A 45 -18.27 -39.93 1.62
CA ALA A 45 -16.94 -39.86 1.04
C ALA A 45 -16.83 -38.79 -0.06
N ILE A 46 -17.87 -38.65 -0.90
CA ILE A 46 -17.93 -37.60 -1.94
C ILE A 46 -18.03 -36.23 -1.28
N GLU A 47 -18.89 -36.08 -0.27
CA GLU A 47 -19.02 -34.82 0.46
C GLU A 47 -17.68 -34.39 1.09
N LEU A 48 -17.00 -35.32 1.76
CA LEU A 48 -15.68 -35.04 2.36
C LEU A 48 -14.65 -34.59 1.32
N MET A 49 -14.64 -35.21 0.13
CA MET A 49 -13.77 -34.80 -0.97
C MET A 49 -14.07 -33.37 -1.43
N LEU A 50 -15.35 -33.05 -1.66
CA LEU A 50 -15.80 -31.75 -2.13
C LEU A 50 -15.47 -30.63 -1.12
N THR A 51 -15.74 -30.85 0.17
CA THR A 51 -15.41 -29.88 1.23
C THR A 51 -13.91 -29.60 1.32
N ASN A 52 -13.06 -30.58 0.96
CA ASN A 52 -11.61 -30.43 0.92
C ASN A 52 -11.07 -29.97 -0.44
N GLY A 53 -11.95 -29.55 -1.37
CA GLY A 53 -11.56 -28.97 -2.64
C GLY A 53 -11.25 -29.99 -3.74
N TYR A 54 -11.75 -31.23 -3.64
CA TYR A 54 -11.58 -32.28 -4.63
C TYR A 54 -12.93 -32.77 -5.16
N GLU A 55 -13.13 -32.74 -6.47
CA GLU A 55 -14.33 -33.25 -7.14
C GLU A 55 -14.07 -34.64 -7.74
N PRO A 56 -14.65 -35.72 -7.19
CA PRO A 56 -14.45 -37.07 -7.72
C PRO A 56 -14.95 -37.25 -9.17
N LEU A 57 -14.12 -37.86 -10.02
CA LEU A 57 -14.44 -38.13 -11.43
C LEU A 57 -14.92 -39.57 -11.68
N VAL A 58 -14.76 -40.44 -10.69
CA VAL A 58 -15.13 -41.86 -10.74
C VAL A 58 -15.84 -42.26 -9.45
N ALA A 59 -16.59 -43.36 -9.48
CA ALA A 59 -17.26 -43.92 -8.31
C ALA A 59 -16.27 -44.24 -7.16
N TYR A 60 -16.74 -44.14 -5.91
CA TYR A 60 -15.92 -44.30 -4.73
C TYR A 60 -15.19 -45.67 -4.69
N PRO A 61 -13.84 -45.69 -4.80
CA PRO A 61 -13.08 -46.93 -4.93
C PRO A 61 -12.62 -47.51 -3.57
N GLY A 62 -13.12 -46.96 -2.45
CA GLY A 62 -12.66 -47.29 -1.09
C GLY A 62 -11.65 -46.28 -0.52
N ALA A 63 -11.54 -46.24 0.81
CA ALA A 63 -10.89 -45.13 1.53
C ALA A 63 -9.38 -45.02 1.27
N ASP A 64 -8.71 -46.16 1.15
CA ASP A 64 -7.27 -46.22 0.90
C ASP A 64 -6.94 -46.24 -0.59
N SER A 65 -7.92 -46.37 -1.49
CA SER A 65 -7.66 -46.36 -2.92
C SER A 65 -7.36 -44.96 -3.43
N LYS A 66 -6.51 -44.84 -4.46
CA LYS A 66 -6.35 -43.59 -5.20
C LYS A 66 -7.68 -43.26 -5.88
N TRP A 67 -8.22 -42.08 -5.60
CA TRP A 67 -9.52 -41.68 -6.11
C TRP A 67 -9.38 -40.56 -7.13
N LYS A 68 -9.56 -40.89 -8.41
CA LYS A 68 -9.42 -39.93 -9.52
C LYS A 68 -10.40 -38.76 -9.33
N SER A 69 -9.87 -37.54 -9.22
CA SER A 69 -10.61 -36.33 -8.85
C SER A 69 -10.01 -35.08 -9.49
N THR A 70 -10.81 -34.05 -9.72
CA THR A 70 -10.36 -32.70 -10.10
C THR A 70 -10.08 -31.87 -8.86
N HIS A 71 -8.93 -31.22 -8.76
CA HIS A 71 -8.67 -30.25 -7.68
C HIS A 71 -9.30 -28.90 -8.02
N LEU A 72 -10.34 -28.50 -7.29
CA LEU A 72 -11.18 -27.34 -7.60
C LEU A 72 -10.41 -26.02 -7.68
N ALA A 73 -9.34 -25.86 -6.90
CA ALA A 73 -8.55 -24.62 -6.91
C ALA A 73 -7.63 -24.47 -8.13
N CYS A 74 -7.24 -25.56 -8.80
CA CYS A 74 -6.35 -25.49 -9.98
C CYS A 74 -6.85 -26.20 -11.24
N GLY A 75 -7.98 -26.91 -11.18
CA GLY A 75 -8.57 -27.64 -12.32
C GLY A 75 -7.84 -28.92 -12.74
N ASN A 76 -6.64 -29.19 -12.24
CA ASN A 76 -5.89 -30.40 -12.59
C ASN A 76 -6.51 -31.68 -12.02
N GLU A 77 -6.49 -32.74 -12.83
CA GLU A 77 -6.81 -34.10 -12.38
C GLU A 77 -5.69 -34.63 -11.47
N ILE A 78 -6.07 -35.10 -10.29
CA ILE A 78 -5.18 -35.77 -9.34
C ILE A 78 -5.87 -37.03 -8.81
N SER A 79 -5.19 -37.78 -7.95
CA SER A 79 -5.77 -38.99 -7.35
C SER A 79 -5.40 -39.14 -5.87
N PRO A 80 -5.94 -38.25 -5.00
CA PRO A 80 -5.74 -38.36 -3.56
C PRO A 80 -6.39 -39.63 -3.00
N ARG A 81 -5.95 -40.04 -1.81
CA ARG A 81 -6.63 -41.09 -1.02
C ARG A 81 -7.54 -40.43 -0.02
N LEU A 82 -8.74 -40.95 0.20
CA LEU A 82 -9.69 -40.38 1.15
C LEU A 82 -9.12 -40.38 2.58
N THR A 83 -8.33 -41.40 2.93
CA THR A 83 -7.64 -41.46 4.23
C THR A 83 -6.64 -40.32 4.44
N ASN A 84 -5.91 -39.90 3.39
CA ASN A 84 -5.01 -38.76 3.46
C ASN A 84 -5.77 -37.43 3.51
N VAL A 85 -6.88 -37.32 2.76
CA VAL A 85 -7.77 -36.13 2.81
C VAL A 85 -8.33 -35.96 4.22
N LYS A 86 -8.85 -37.04 4.82
CA LYS A 86 -9.38 -37.05 6.19
C LYS A 86 -8.35 -36.61 7.24
N ARG A 87 -7.05 -36.89 7.01
CA ARG A 87 -5.95 -36.47 7.90
C ARG A 87 -5.38 -35.09 7.58
N GLY A 88 -5.85 -34.42 6.52
CA GLY A 88 -5.28 -33.16 6.05
C GLY A 88 -3.89 -33.30 5.40
N GLU A 89 -3.49 -34.52 5.03
CA GLU A 89 -2.18 -34.83 4.42
C GLU A 89 -2.26 -34.88 2.88
N ALA A 90 -3.47 -34.81 2.32
CA ALA A 90 -3.64 -34.73 0.87
C ALA A 90 -3.25 -33.33 0.37
N GLY A 91 -2.24 -33.28 -0.50
CA GLY A 91 -1.82 -32.07 -1.20
C GLY A 91 -1.92 -32.24 -2.71
N CYS A 92 -2.30 -31.18 -3.42
CA CYS A 92 -2.23 -31.17 -4.87
C CYS A 92 -0.79 -30.93 -5.33
N MET A 93 -0.20 -31.92 -6.03
CA MET A 93 1.19 -31.88 -6.52
C MET A 93 1.49 -30.70 -7.46
N TYR A 94 0.48 -30.18 -8.16
CA TYR A 94 0.59 -28.98 -9.00
C TYR A 94 0.60 -27.68 -8.17
N CYS A 95 -0.21 -27.62 -7.11
CA CYS A 95 -0.26 -26.46 -6.21
C CYS A 95 0.95 -26.40 -5.29
N SER A 96 1.46 -27.56 -4.85
CA SER A 96 2.65 -27.68 -4.00
C SER A 96 3.96 -27.48 -4.76
N GLY A 97 3.93 -27.44 -6.11
CA GLY A 97 5.12 -27.24 -6.95
C GLY A 97 5.99 -28.48 -7.12
N LEU A 98 5.47 -29.66 -6.76
CA LEU A 98 6.14 -30.95 -7.03
C LEU A 98 6.17 -31.28 -8.53
N VAL A 99 5.18 -30.81 -9.29
CA VAL A 99 5.19 -30.86 -10.75
C VAL A 99 5.74 -29.54 -11.28
N PRO A 100 6.85 -29.55 -12.05
CA PRO A 100 7.34 -28.36 -12.73
C PRO A 100 6.29 -27.85 -13.72
N VAL A 101 6.05 -26.53 -13.69
CA VAL A 101 5.22 -25.86 -14.70
C VAL A 101 6.03 -25.81 -15.98
N SER A 102 5.44 -26.25 -17.09
CA SER A 102 6.07 -26.16 -18.41
C SER A 102 6.12 -24.71 -18.90
N GLU A 103 7.08 -24.39 -19.75
CA GLU A 103 7.18 -23.05 -20.35
C GLU A 103 5.93 -22.67 -21.15
N SER A 104 5.31 -23.62 -21.85
CA SER A 104 4.07 -23.41 -22.62
C SER A 104 2.89 -23.04 -21.73
N GLU A 105 2.69 -23.76 -20.61
CA GLU A 105 1.63 -23.44 -19.65
C GLU A 105 1.86 -22.06 -19.02
N ALA A 106 3.12 -21.73 -18.72
CA ALA A 106 3.47 -20.43 -18.18
C ALA A 106 3.22 -19.29 -19.18
N LEU A 107 3.56 -19.51 -20.45
CA LEU A 107 3.35 -18.55 -21.53
C LEU A 107 1.86 -18.27 -21.75
N GLU A 108 1.02 -19.31 -21.82
CA GLU A 108 -0.43 -19.17 -21.98
C GLU A 108 -1.04 -18.33 -20.84
N LEU A 109 -0.65 -18.62 -19.60
CA LEU A 109 -1.10 -17.83 -18.45
C LEU A 109 -0.68 -16.36 -18.57
N PHE A 110 0.58 -16.08 -18.89
CA PHE A 110 1.08 -14.70 -19.02
C PHE A 110 0.36 -13.94 -20.13
N VAL A 111 0.24 -14.54 -21.31
CA VAL A 111 -0.44 -13.94 -22.47
C VAL A 111 -1.91 -13.68 -22.17
N SER A 112 -2.62 -14.62 -21.52
CA SER A 112 -4.02 -14.43 -21.11
C SER A 112 -4.22 -13.28 -20.12
N LYS A 113 -3.19 -12.95 -19.33
CA LYS A 113 -3.16 -11.81 -18.40
C LYS A 113 -2.55 -10.54 -19.00
N GLY A 114 -2.25 -10.55 -20.30
CA GLY A 114 -1.73 -9.37 -21.02
C GLY A 114 -0.23 -9.13 -20.82
N PHE A 115 0.53 -10.13 -20.41
CA PHE A 115 1.99 -10.07 -20.31
C PHE A 115 2.62 -10.89 -21.44
N LEU A 116 3.57 -10.29 -22.16
CA LEU A 116 4.28 -10.91 -23.27
C LEU A 116 5.73 -11.18 -22.85
N PRO A 117 6.09 -12.41 -22.43
CA PRO A 117 7.46 -12.74 -22.03
C PRO A 117 8.50 -12.41 -23.09
N GLN A 118 9.68 -11.97 -22.66
CA GLN A 118 10.79 -11.54 -23.53
C GLN A 118 12.05 -12.42 -23.36
N GLU A 119 12.00 -13.40 -22.48
CA GLU A 119 13.10 -14.31 -22.17
C GLU A 119 12.55 -15.72 -21.89
N PRO A 120 13.38 -16.78 -21.93
CA PRO A 120 12.93 -18.14 -21.60
C PRO A 120 12.43 -18.30 -20.16
N PHE A 121 11.46 -19.18 -19.95
CA PHE A 121 10.93 -19.47 -18.61
C PHE A 121 11.92 -20.25 -17.74
N ARG A 122 12.42 -19.63 -16.67
CA ARG A 122 13.38 -20.23 -15.73
C ARG A 122 12.73 -20.93 -14.53
N GLY A 123 11.41 -20.90 -14.42
CA GLY A 123 10.65 -21.48 -13.31
C GLY A 123 9.85 -20.45 -12.48
N THR A 124 8.96 -20.95 -11.62
CA THR A 124 7.88 -20.17 -11.00
C THR A 124 8.33 -19.14 -9.94
N HIS A 125 9.54 -19.31 -9.40
CA HIS A 125 10.10 -18.43 -8.37
C HIS A 125 10.87 -17.22 -8.94
N TYR A 126 11.27 -17.29 -10.20
CA TYR A 126 12.01 -16.23 -10.85
C TYR A 126 11.05 -15.15 -11.41
N PRO A 127 11.40 -13.86 -11.30
CA PRO A 127 10.76 -12.82 -12.09
C PRO A 127 10.90 -13.15 -13.58
N TRP A 128 9.82 -13.00 -14.34
CA TRP A 128 9.83 -13.30 -15.77
C TRP A 128 9.61 -12.03 -16.58
N THR A 129 10.68 -11.53 -17.20
CA THR A 129 10.67 -10.26 -17.93
C THR A 129 9.69 -10.31 -19.10
N SER A 130 8.74 -9.38 -19.09
CA SER A 130 7.59 -9.35 -19.98
C SER A 130 7.21 -7.91 -20.37
N ILE A 131 6.67 -7.73 -21.57
CA ILE A 131 6.03 -6.48 -22.00
C ILE A 131 4.56 -6.54 -21.61
N HIS A 132 4.05 -5.52 -20.91
CA HIS A 132 2.61 -5.41 -20.68
C HIS A 132 1.90 -4.94 -21.95
N LYS A 133 1.01 -5.75 -22.51
CA LYS A 133 0.35 -5.53 -23.82
C LYS A 133 -0.39 -4.20 -23.92
N ILE A 134 -0.94 -3.69 -22.80
CA ILE A 134 -1.73 -2.45 -22.80
C ILE A 134 -0.83 -1.21 -22.81
N CYS A 135 0.20 -1.15 -21.96
CA CYS A 135 1.02 0.06 -21.80
C CYS A 135 2.41 -0.02 -22.44
N GLY A 136 2.79 -1.17 -23.00
CA GLY A 136 4.08 -1.40 -23.64
C GLY A 136 5.30 -1.42 -22.70
N LYS A 137 5.14 -1.04 -21.42
CA LYS A 137 6.26 -0.99 -20.46
C LYS A 137 6.73 -2.40 -20.06
N THR A 138 8.03 -2.54 -19.90
CA THR A 138 8.68 -3.77 -19.42
C THR A 138 8.47 -3.95 -17.92
N ILE A 139 7.98 -5.12 -17.52
CA ILE A 139 7.80 -5.53 -16.14
C ILE A 139 8.28 -6.98 -15.95
N SER A 140 8.59 -7.37 -14.72
CA SER A 140 9.05 -8.73 -14.43
C SER A 140 8.20 -9.37 -13.31
N PRO A 141 6.91 -9.68 -13.57
CA PRO A 141 6.07 -10.32 -12.58
C PRO A 141 6.49 -11.78 -12.35
N ARG A 142 6.13 -12.32 -11.18
CA ARG A 142 6.37 -13.73 -10.84
C ARG A 142 5.15 -14.56 -11.20
N PHE A 143 5.36 -15.80 -11.65
CA PHE A 143 4.29 -16.72 -12.05
C PHE A 143 3.20 -16.88 -10.98
N LYS A 144 3.58 -17.11 -9.71
CA LYS A 144 2.61 -17.25 -8.61
C LYS A 144 1.70 -16.04 -8.46
N ALA A 145 2.23 -14.82 -8.63
CA ALA A 145 1.48 -13.57 -8.50
C ALA A 145 0.55 -13.34 -9.68
N VAL A 146 0.96 -13.71 -10.91
CA VAL A 146 0.09 -13.69 -12.10
C VAL A 146 -1.04 -14.70 -11.96
N ARG A 147 -0.72 -15.92 -11.52
CA ARG A 147 -1.69 -17.00 -11.29
C ARG A 147 -2.75 -16.62 -10.24
N SER A 148 -2.33 -15.99 -9.15
CA SER A 148 -3.25 -15.57 -8.09
C SER A 148 -4.02 -14.28 -8.40
N GLY A 149 -3.80 -13.65 -9.56
CA GLY A 149 -4.42 -12.38 -9.92
C GLY A 149 -3.90 -11.16 -9.14
N LEU A 150 -2.81 -11.32 -8.37
CA LEU A 150 -2.20 -10.24 -7.59
C LEU A 150 -1.18 -9.41 -8.40
N SER A 151 -0.77 -9.90 -9.57
CA SER A 151 0.18 -9.24 -10.45
C SER A 151 -0.53 -8.38 -11.50
N GLY A 152 -0.86 -7.14 -11.14
CA GLY A 152 -1.21 -6.09 -12.09
C GLY A 152 0.03 -5.35 -12.62
N CYS A 153 -0.12 -4.64 -13.75
CA CYS A 153 0.95 -3.76 -14.20
C CYS A 153 1.12 -2.57 -13.24
N LYS A 154 2.30 -2.44 -12.63
CA LYS A 154 2.64 -1.34 -11.70
C LYS A 154 2.54 0.06 -12.32
N TYR A 155 2.73 0.15 -13.64
CA TYR A 155 2.60 1.42 -14.37
C TYR A 155 1.13 1.78 -14.58
N CYS A 156 0.30 0.83 -15.05
CA CYS A 156 -1.15 1.07 -15.23
C CYS A 156 -1.90 1.31 -13.91
N SER A 157 -1.44 0.71 -12.81
CA SER A 157 -2.01 0.94 -11.48
C SER A 157 -1.56 2.27 -10.84
N GLY A 158 -0.66 3.03 -11.49
CA GLY A 158 -0.10 4.27 -10.94
C GLY A 158 0.90 4.08 -9.79
N ASN A 159 1.20 2.83 -9.42
CA ASN A 159 2.16 2.51 -8.36
C ASN A 159 3.61 2.82 -8.75
N LYS A 160 3.91 2.86 -10.06
CA LYS A 160 5.19 3.31 -10.58
C LYS A 160 4.95 4.25 -11.75
N VAL A 161 5.65 5.37 -11.73
CA VAL A 161 5.69 6.34 -12.83
C VAL A 161 6.99 6.14 -13.58
N ASP A 162 6.92 6.13 -14.90
CA ASP A 162 8.09 6.12 -15.76
C ASP A 162 8.63 7.54 -15.92
N GLU A 163 9.95 7.71 -16.01
CA GLU A 163 10.56 9.04 -16.09
C GLU A 163 10.09 9.81 -17.33
N GLU A 164 9.94 9.14 -18.48
CA GLU A 164 9.42 9.77 -19.70
C GLU A 164 8.00 10.29 -19.51
N ASP A 165 7.13 9.49 -18.87
CA ASP A 165 5.75 9.87 -18.57
C ASP A 165 5.71 11.03 -17.56
N ALA A 166 6.65 11.05 -16.59
CA ALA A 166 6.79 12.12 -15.62
C ALA A 166 7.20 13.44 -16.26
N VAL A 167 8.21 13.40 -17.13
CA VAL A 167 8.70 14.56 -17.90
C VAL A 167 7.59 15.08 -18.81
N ALA A 168 6.88 14.20 -19.51
CA ALA A 168 5.77 14.57 -20.39
C ALA A 168 4.66 15.31 -19.62
N LEU A 169 4.29 14.83 -18.43
CA LEU A 169 3.32 15.51 -17.57
C LEU A 169 3.82 16.91 -17.18
N PHE A 170 5.06 17.04 -16.72
CA PHE A 170 5.62 18.34 -16.29
C PHE A 170 5.62 19.35 -17.45
N LEU A 171 6.10 18.93 -18.62
CA LEU A 171 6.10 19.77 -19.82
C LEU A 171 4.70 20.20 -20.21
N SER A 172 3.70 19.31 -20.13
CA SER A 172 2.29 19.64 -20.40
C SER A 172 1.72 20.69 -19.44
N LYS A 173 2.32 20.85 -18.25
CA LYS A 173 1.97 21.83 -17.22
C LYS A 173 2.89 23.06 -17.25
N GLY A 174 3.71 23.21 -18.28
CA GLY A 174 4.63 24.33 -18.42
C GLY A 174 5.83 24.27 -17.48
N LEU A 175 6.18 23.09 -16.95
CA LEU A 175 7.33 22.86 -16.09
C LEU A 175 8.38 22.07 -16.85
N LYS A 176 9.60 22.58 -16.93
CA LYS A 176 10.74 21.88 -17.53
C LYS A 176 11.64 21.35 -16.41
N PRO A 177 11.71 20.03 -16.16
CA PRO A 177 12.63 19.46 -15.20
C PRO A 177 14.09 19.88 -15.48
N LEU A 178 14.84 20.16 -14.42
CA LEU A 178 16.26 20.55 -14.46
C LEU A 178 17.20 19.43 -13.98
N GLU A 179 16.62 18.36 -13.44
CA GLU A 179 17.32 17.19 -12.89
C GLU A 179 16.54 15.90 -13.20
N PRO A 180 17.17 14.71 -13.12
CA PRO A 180 16.51 13.43 -13.37
C PRO A 180 15.34 13.15 -12.41
N PHE A 181 14.32 12.42 -12.89
CA PHE A 181 13.19 12.02 -12.06
C PHE A 181 13.60 10.94 -11.04
N THR A 182 13.24 11.12 -9.77
CA THR A 182 13.52 10.14 -8.72
C THR A 182 12.24 9.47 -8.21
N TYR A 183 11.44 10.21 -7.44
CA TYR A 183 10.22 9.71 -6.81
C TYR A 183 9.08 10.71 -6.88
N THR A 184 7.85 10.21 -6.83
CA THR A 184 6.63 11.02 -7.03
C THR A 184 6.36 12.05 -5.93
N HIS A 185 6.83 11.78 -4.70
CA HIS A 185 6.64 12.62 -3.52
C HIS A 185 7.83 13.57 -3.25
N ASN A 186 8.94 13.41 -3.97
CA ASN A 186 10.08 14.29 -3.84
C ASN A 186 9.80 15.61 -4.58
N PRO A 187 10.22 16.77 -4.02
CA PRO A 187 10.32 18.00 -4.78
C PRO A 187 11.19 17.76 -6.02
N TRP A 188 10.72 18.17 -7.20
CA TRP A 188 11.46 17.95 -8.44
C TRP A 188 11.83 19.28 -9.09
N LYS A 189 13.12 19.63 -9.03
CA LYS A 189 13.62 20.92 -9.47
C LYS A 189 13.31 21.15 -10.95
N SER A 190 12.57 22.22 -11.23
CA SER A 190 12.01 22.51 -12.55
C SER A 190 12.01 24.01 -12.85
N LEU A 191 12.18 24.38 -14.11
CA LEU A 191 11.96 25.74 -14.60
C LEU A 191 10.50 25.89 -15.04
N HIS A 192 9.77 26.86 -14.50
CA HIS A 192 8.46 27.20 -15.05
C HIS A 192 8.63 28.00 -16.34
N ILE A 193 8.22 27.41 -17.47
CA ILE A 193 8.45 27.93 -18.81
C ILE A 193 7.82 29.32 -19.00
N GLN A 194 6.63 29.55 -18.44
CA GLN A 194 5.92 30.82 -18.65
C GLN A 194 6.56 32.01 -17.92
N CYS A 195 7.04 31.83 -16.69
CA CYS A 195 7.60 32.93 -15.89
C CYS A 195 9.12 32.89 -15.75
N GLY A 196 9.78 31.84 -16.24
CA GLY A 196 11.23 31.68 -16.20
C GLY A 196 11.81 31.42 -14.80
N ARG A 197 10.98 31.18 -13.78
CA ARG A 197 11.45 30.95 -12.39
C ARG A 197 11.62 29.48 -12.08
N GLU A 198 12.65 29.15 -11.30
CA GLU A 198 12.86 27.81 -10.76
C GLU A 198 11.85 27.50 -9.64
N THR A 199 11.24 26.33 -9.70
CA THR A 199 10.26 25.83 -8.71
C THR A 199 10.45 24.32 -8.56
N SER A 200 10.11 23.78 -7.40
CA SER A 200 10.28 22.34 -7.13
C SER A 200 8.98 21.66 -6.71
N PRO A 201 7.93 21.68 -7.56
CA PRO A 201 6.69 20.98 -7.25
C PRO A 201 6.90 19.47 -7.25
N ARG A 202 6.07 18.74 -6.49
CA ARG A 202 6.09 17.27 -6.48
C ARG A 202 5.28 16.75 -7.65
N TYR A 203 5.68 15.62 -8.21
CA TYR A 203 4.90 14.98 -9.28
C TYR A 203 3.48 14.65 -8.85
N ALA A 204 3.31 14.10 -7.64
CA ALA A 204 1.99 13.78 -7.11
C ALA A 204 1.07 15.02 -7.09
N ASP A 205 1.57 16.18 -6.67
CA ASP A 205 0.74 17.40 -6.59
C ASP A 205 0.39 17.93 -7.99
N VAL A 206 1.34 17.90 -8.93
CA VAL A 206 1.12 18.32 -10.33
C VAL A 206 0.11 17.41 -11.03
N ALA A 207 0.21 16.10 -10.83
CA ALA A 207 -0.72 15.11 -11.39
C ALA A 207 -2.16 15.32 -10.91
N HIS A 208 -2.35 15.74 -9.65
CA HIS A 208 -3.66 16.04 -9.07
C HIS A 208 -4.10 17.50 -9.25
N ASN A 209 -3.39 18.31 -10.05
CA ASN A 209 -3.64 19.74 -10.25
C ASN A 209 -3.61 20.59 -8.95
N ASN A 210 -2.92 20.11 -7.93
CA ASN A 210 -2.70 20.82 -6.65
C ASN A 210 -1.30 21.43 -6.53
N GLY A 211 -0.43 21.22 -7.53
CA GLY A 211 0.93 21.75 -7.60
C GLY A 211 1.17 22.65 -8.82
N GLY A 212 2.39 23.16 -8.95
CA GLY A 212 2.79 23.99 -10.09
C GLY A 212 3.87 25.01 -9.72
N CYS A 213 3.89 26.13 -10.45
CA CYS A 213 4.74 27.25 -10.10
C CYS A 213 4.17 28.03 -8.92
N LYS A 214 4.83 27.96 -7.76
CA LYS A 214 4.41 28.70 -6.56
C LYS A 214 4.28 30.21 -6.77
N PHE A 215 5.04 30.77 -7.71
CA PHE A 215 5.02 32.20 -8.00
C PHE A 215 3.93 32.67 -8.95
N CYS A 216 3.34 31.74 -9.71
CA CYS A 216 2.21 32.01 -10.61
C CYS A 216 0.90 31.47 -10.03
N ALA A 217 0.94 30.83 -8.87
CA ALA A 217 -0.24 30.31 -8.21
C ALA A 217 -1.23 31.45 -7.89
N THR A 218 -2.48 31.28 -8.30
CA THR A 218 -3.57 32.23 -8.01
C THR A 218 -4.21 31.99 -6.65
N LYS A 219 -3.90 30.85 -6.01
CA LYS A 219 -4.36 30.47 -4.68
C LYS A 219 -3.15 30.36 -3.75
N GLY A 220 -3.34 30.74 -2.49
CA GLY A 220 -2.30 30.69 -1.47
C GLY A 220 -1.66 32.05 -1.19
N PHE A 221 -0.44 32.02 -0.66
CA PHE A 221 0.34 33.22 -0.35
C PHE A 221 0.93 33.82 -1.63
N ASP A 222 0.64 35.09 -1.91
CA ASP A 222 1.17 35.81 -3.06
C ASP A 222 2.63 36.21 -2.81
N LEU A 223 3.54 35.61 -3.57
CA LEU A 223 4.98 35.88 -3.49
C LEU A 223 5.39 37.19 -4.20
N ASN A 224 4.54 37.72 -5.09
CA ASN A 224 4.88 38.93 -5.85
C ASN A 224 4.37 40.21 -5.18
N GLY A 225 3.29 40.11 -4.39
CA GLY A 225 2.73 41.22 -3.63
C GLY A 225 3.44 41.50 -2.30
N PRO A 226 3.13 42.63 -1.64
CA PRO A 226 3.70 42.98 -0.35
C PRO A 226 3.25 42.04 0.77
N ALA A 227 4.16 41.71 1.68
CA ALA A 227 3.90 40.81 2.79
C ALA A 227 4.63 41.20 4.07
N ASP A 228 4.10 40.73 5.20
CA ASP A 228 4.69 40.88 6.52
C ASP A 228 5.21 39.53 7.00
N ILE A 229 6.44 39.52 7.53
CA ILE A 229 6.85 38.53 8.54
C ILE A 229 6.28 39.01 9.87
N TYR A 230 5.73 38.10 10.67
CA TYR A 230 5.27 38.38 12.02
C TYR A 230 5.79 37.35 13.01
N LEU A 231 6.06 37.81 14.22
CA LEU A 231 6.31 36.98 15.39
C LEU A 231 5.16 37.19 16.37
N ILE A 232 4.48 36.11 16.71
CA ILE A 232 3.38 36.09 17.67
C ILE A 232 3.70 35.14 18.83
N THR A 233 3.12 35.41 20.00
CA THR A 233 3.23 34.58 21.20
C THR A 233 1.85 34.22 21.73
N SER A 234 1.74 33.15 22.52
CA SER A 234 0.52 32.78 23.21
C SER A 234 0.85 32.15 24.55
N ASP A 235 0.55 32.86 25.64
CA ASP A 235 0.64 32.31 27.00
C ASP A 235 -0.32 31.14 27.18
N LYS A 236 -1.49 31.20 26.53
CA LYS A 236 -2.47 30.11 26.52
C LYS A 236 -1.90 28.80 25.99
N PHE A 237 -1.02 28.89 24.99
CA PHE A 237 -0.44 27.72 24.34
C PHE A 237 1.00 27.45 24.76
N GLY A 238 1.63 28.30 25.59
CA GLY A 238 3.05 28.20 25.92
C GLY A 238 3.94 28.23 24.68
N ALA A 239 3.55 28.98 23.64
CA ALA A 239 4.14 28.84 22.31
C ALA A 239 4.46 30.18 21.66
N HIS A 240 5.59 30.21 20.94
CA HIS A 240 5.89 31.24 19.97
C HIS A 240 5.65 30.72 18.56
N LYS A 241 5.32 31.63 17.65
CA LYS A 241 5.09 31.31 16.24
C LYS A 241 5.61 32.40 15.34
N ILE A 242 6.43 32.00 14.38
CA ILE A 242 6.74 32.82 13.21
C ILE A 242 5.71 32.53 12.11
N GLY A 243 5.41 33.53 11.29
CA GLY A 243 4.69 33.31 10.06
C GLY A 243 4.76 34.48 9.09
N ILE A 244 4.31 34.25 7.87
CA ILE A 244 4.11 35.29 6.85
C ILE A 244 2.63 35.55 6.55
N ALA A 245 2.31 36.79 6.21
CA ALA A 245 0.96 37.20 5.80
C ALA A 245 1.04 38.23 4.68
N GLY A 246 0.20 38.10 3.65
CA GLY A 246 0.05 39.16 2.66
C GLY A 246 -0.48 40.43 3.32
N ALA A 247 -0.03 41.59 2.85
CA ALA A 247 -0.32 42.90 3.45
C ALA A 247 -1.80 43.22 3.66
N THR A 248 -2.68 42.66 2.82
CA THR A 248 -4.13 42.89 2.82
C THR A 248 -4.92 41.78 3.51
N THR A 249 -4.24 40.74 4.02
CA THR A 249 -4.88 39.57 4.61
C THR A 249 -5.30 39.82 6.05
N ARG A 250 -6.32 39.08 6.53
CA ARG A 250 -6.78 39.13 7.92
C ARG A 250 -6.08 38.09 8.82
N ARG A 251 -4.95 37.51 8.38
CA ARG A 251 -4.29 36.37 9.05
C ARG A 251 -3.95 36.67 10.52
N LEU A 252 -3.36 37.84 10.79
CA LEU A 252 -3.04 38.27 12.16
C LEU A 252 -4.29 38.50 13.03
N GLN A 253 -5.38 39.02 12.46
CA GLN A 253 -6.66 39.18 13.18
C GLN A 253 -7.27 37.82 13.54
N VAL A 254 -7.14 36.82 12.68
CA VAL A 254 -7.54 35.44 12.95
C VAL A 254 -6.72 34.89 14.12
N HIS A 255 -5.38 34.97 14.06
CA HIS A 255 -4.52 34.53 15.17
C HIS A 255 -4.89 35.20 16.50
N LYS A 256 -5.13 36.52 16.49
CA LYS A 256 -5.55 37.26 17.68
C LYS A 256 -6.86 36.72 18.29
N ARG A 257 -7.86 36.40 17.46
CA ARG A 257 -9.11 35.77 17.93
C ARG A 257 -8.91 34.38 18.53
N HIS A 258 -7.82 33.69 18.19
CA HIS A 258 -7.47 32.38 18.71
C HIS A 258 -6.48 32.43 19.89
N GLY A 259 -6.28 33.60 20.51
CA GLY A 259 -5.47 33.75 21.72
C GLY A 259 -3.99 34.00 21.46
N TRP A 260 -3.62 34.44 20.26
CA TRP A 260 -2.25 34.86 19.96
C TRP A 260 -2.09 36.38 20.08
N GLU A 261 -0.93 36.81 20.56
CA GLU A 261 -0.54 38.20 20.66
C GLU A 261 0.55 38.53 19.65
N VAL A 262 0.38 39.62 18.90
CA VAL A 262 1.39 40.08 17.95
C VAL A 262 2.49 40.80 18.72
N TRP A 263 3.72 40.29 18.65
CA TRP A 263 4.86 40.93 19.31
C TRP A 263 5.58 41.89 18.35
N LYS A 264 5.93 41.45 17.13
CA LYS A 264 6.49 42.33 16.08
C LYS A 264 6.11 41.87 14.67
N THR A 265 6.17 42.82 13.74
CA THR A 265 5.97 42.61 12.30
C THR A 265 7.02 43.37 11.49
N LEU A 266 7.41 42.84 10.33
CA LEU A 266 8.32 43.49 9.40
C LEU A 266 7.77 43.36 7.96
N ARG A 267 7.57 44.50 7.29
CA ARG A 267 7.01 44.60 5.94
C ARG A 267 8.08 44.48 4.86
N PHE A 268 7.78 43.69 3.83
CA PHE A 268 8.53 43.54 2.60
C PHE A 268 7.70 43.97 1.39
N VAL A 269 8.39 44.43 0.35
CA VAL A 269 7.75 44.80 -0.93
C VAL A 269 7.31 43.55 -1.69
N LYS A 270 8.09 42.47 -1.61
CA LYS A 270 7.76 41.17 -2.20
C LYS A 270 7.57 40.12 -1.11
N GLY A 271 6.53 39.30 -1.27
CA GLY A 271 6.27 38.14 -0.42
C GLY A 271 7.36 37.08 -0.53
N GLU A 272 8.06 37.02 -1.66
CA GLU A 272 9.24 36.17 -1.87
C GLU A 272 10.32 36.38 -0.80
N ASP A 273 10.62 37.63 -0.46
CA ASP A 273 11.63 37.96 0.55
C ASP A 273 11.17 37.47 1.92
N ALA A 274 9.92 37.78 2.27
CA ALA A 274 9.30 37.35 3.52
C ALA A 274 9.29 35.81 3.65
N TYR A 275 8.94 35.11 2.57
CA TYR A 275 8.93 33.65 2.51
C TYR A 275 10.35 33.08 2.67
N SER A 276 11.34 33.63 1.96
CA SER A 276 12.72 33.13 2.04
C SER A 276 13.28 33.21 3.47
N ILE A 277 13.07 34.35 4.13
CA ILE A 277 13.51 34.56 5.52
C ILE A 277 12.75 33.64 6.48
N GLU A 278 11.44 33.43 6.29
CA GLU A 278 10.67 32.48 7.11
C GLU A 278 11.24 31.05 7.00
N GLN A 279 11.55 30.59 5.78
CA GLN A 279 12.14 29.25 5.58
C GLN A 279 13.52 29.14 6.22
N GLU A 280 14.39 30.15 6.06
CA GLU A 280 15.72 30.19 6.69
C GLU A 280 15.62 30.23 8.23
N LEU A 281 14.64 30.95 8.78
CA LEU A 281 14.40 31.00 10.22
C LEU A 281 13.91 29.66 10.77
N ILE A 282 13.00 28.99 10.06
CA ILE A 282 12.52 27.66 10.44
C ILE A 282 13.68 26.66 10.39
N SER A 283 14.47 26.63 9.32
CA SER A 283 15.64 25.74 9.23
C SER A 283 16.61 25.99 10.39
N TRP A 284 16.94 27.25 10.69
CA TRP A 284 17.76 27.61 11.85
C TRP A 284 17.19 27.06 13.17
N MET A 285 15.90 27.24 13.44
CA MET A 285 15.27 26.69 14.66
C MET A 285 15.32 25.16 14.71
N ARG A 286 15.11 24.49 13.57
CA ARG A 286 14.98 23.02 13.50
C ARG A 286 16.32 22.30 13.49
N GLU A 287 17.31 22.85 12.78
CA GLU A 287 18.57 22.18 12.47
C GLU A 287 19.72 22.67 13.35
N GLU A 288 19.76 23.97 13.69
CA GLU A 288 20.84 24.53 14.51
C GLU A 288 20.49 24.56 16.01
N LEU A 289 19.25 24.92 16.34
CA LEU A 289 18.78 24.97 17.74
C LEU A 289 18.07 23.69 18.19
N TYR A 290 17.78 22.76 17.27
CA TYR A 290 17.06 21.52 17.55
C TYR A 290 15.70 21.70 18.24
N LEU A 291 15.05 22.84 18.02
CA LEU A 291 13.71 23.11 18.51
C LEU A 291 12.71 22.48 17.53
N PRO A 292 11.90 21.47 17.90
CA PRO A 292 10.91 20.90 17.00
C PRO A 292 9.64 21.79 16.92
N PRO A 293 8.70 21.51 16.00
CA PRO A 293 7.35 22.05 16.11
C PRO A 293 6.74 21.71 17.46
N TYR A 294 6.27 22.73 18.19
CA TYR A 294 5.75 22.54 19.54
C TYR A 294 4.27 22.16 19.58
N LEU A 295 3.45 22.84 18.76
CA LEU A 295 2.02 22.57 18.68
C LEU A 295 1.71 21.51 17.63
N SER A 296 0.53 20.90 17.73
CA SER A 296 0.04 19.88 16.80
C SER A 296 -1.07 20.41 15.88
N PRO A 297 -1.40 19.69 14.78
CA PRO A 297 -2.54 20.02 13.93
C PRO A 297 -3.88 20.11 14.69
N GLU A 298 -4.06 19.30 15.73
CA GLU A 298 -5.29 19.27 16.54
C GLU A 298 -5.47 20.55 17.36
N VAL A 299 -4.36 21.13 17.83
CA VAL A 299 -4.35 22.39 18.60
C VAL A 299 -4.48 23.60 17.66
N MET A 300 -3.97 23.50 16.43
CA MET A 300 -4.06 24.54 15.40
C MET A 300 -4.73 24.03 14.12
N PRO A 301 -6.05 23.77 14.13
CA PRO A 301 -6.78 23.26 12.96
C PRO A 301 -6.77 24.23 11.77
N GLN A 302 -6.53 25.53 12.03
CA GLN A 302 -6.32 26.56 11.01
C GLN A 302 -4.96 26.47 10.28
N GLY A 303 -4.08 25.54 10.68
CA GLY A 303 -2.75 25.33 10.11
C GLY A 303 -1.66 26.21 10.72
N GLY A 304 -0.41 25.93 10.31
CA GLY A 304 0.78 26.67 10.75
C GLY A 304 1.43 26.17 12.06
N TRP A 305 1.06 24.99 12.55
CA TRP A 305 1.66 24.37 13.74
C TRP A 305 3.15 24.04 13.55
N THR A 306 3.58 23.71 12.32
CA THR A 306 4.98 23.42 11.97
C THR A 306 5.92 24.59 12.19
N GLU A 307 5.39 25.80 12.30
CA GLU A 307 6.12 27.07 12.44
C GLU A 307 6.16 27.53 13.93
N THR A 308 5.77 26.66 14.87
CA THR A 308 5.73 26.97 16.31
C THR A 308 6.95 26.44 17.06
N VAL A 309 7.27 27.04 18.20
CA VAL A 309 8.29 26.59 19.17
C VAL A 309 7.76 26.81 20.59
N GLU A 310 8.30 26.07 21.55
CA GLU A 310 8.00 26.25 22.97
C GLU A 310 8.50 27.62 23.43
N ALA A 311 7.68 28.34 24.20
CA ALA A 311 8.02 29.70 24.65
C ALA A 311 9.19 29.73 25.63
N ASP A 312 9.35 28.69 26.45
CA ASP A 312 10.39 28.63 27.48
C ASP A 312 11.77 28.25 26.93
N GLU A 313 11.83 27.68 25.72
CA GLU A 313 13.08 27.23 25.08
C GLU A 313 13.81 28.36 24.34
N ILE A 314 13.10 29.42 23.95
CA ILE A 314 13.69 30.53 23.19
C ILE A 314 12.92 31.83 23.37
N GLU A 315 13.66 32.89 23.67
CA GLU A 315 13.08 34.20 23.87
C GLU A 315 12.71 34.90 22.55
N LEU A 316 11.58 35.63 22.54
CA LEU A 316 11.09 36.38 21.37
C LEU A 316 12.14 37.31 20.75
N HIS A 317 12.98 37.92 21.58
CA HIS A 317 13.99 38.85 21.13
C HIS A 317 15.10 38.15 20.33
N GLU A 318 15.43 36.89 20.63
CA GLU A 318 16.45 36.12 19.91
C GLU A 318 15.97 35.75 18.52
N ILE A 319 14.74 35.25 18.43
CA ILE A 319 14.06 34.97 17.17
C ILE A 319 14.08 36.23 16.30
N TRP A 320 13.71 37.39 16.88
CA TRP A 320 13.66 38.63 16.13
C TRP A 320 15.03 39.16 15.71
N ARG A 321 16.07 38.97 16.53
CA ARG A 321 17.45 39.29 16.12
C ARG A 321 17.81 38.51 14.86
N LYS A 322 17.51 37.21 14.80
CA LYS A 322 17.73 36.40 13.59
C LYS A 322 16.91 36.92 12.40
N VAL A 323 15.63 37.27 12.59
CA VAL A 323 14.81 37.90 11.53
C VAL A 323 15.47 39.16 10.98
N MET A 324 15.96 40.05 11.85
CA MET A 324 16.61 41.30 11.43
C MET A 324 17.95 41.05 10.73
N LEU A 325 18.72 40.05 11.16
CA LEU A 325 19.97 39.65 10.51
C LEU A 325 19.71 39.14 9.09
N LEU A 326 18.74 38.24 8.92
CA LEU A 326 18.35 37.70 7.62
C LEU A 326 17.78 38.79 6.70
N ALA A 327 16.94 39.68 7.25
CA ALA A 327 16.37 40.80 6.50
C ALA A 327 17.44 41.79 6.02
N LYS A 328 18.49 42.03 6.83
CA LYS A 328 19.63 42.84 6.43
C LYS A 328 20.41 42.17 5.30
N ALA A 329 20.75 40.88 5.47
CA ALA A 329 21.47 40.12 4.45
C ALA A 329 20.76 40.12 3.10
N LYS A 330 19.42 40.03 3.07
CA LYS A 330 18.65 40.10 1.82
C LYS A 330 18.74 41.46 1.11
N ARG A 331 18.69 42.56 1.86
CA ARG A 331 18.84 43.90 1.29
C ARG A 331 20.23 44.13 0.70
N ASP A 332 21.25 43.45 1.21
CA ASP A 332 22.63 43.55 0.73
C ASP A 332 22.86 42.70 -0.54
N THR A 333 21.92 41.80 -0.90
CA THR A 333 22.02 40.91 -2.08
C THR A 333 21.13 41.30 -3.28
N ASP A 334 20.25 42.28 -3.11
CA ASP A 334 19.35 42.82 -4.15
C ASP A 334 19.95 44.03 -4.87
#